data_AF-A0A5P2QRW6-F1
#
_entry.id   AF-A0A5P2QRW6-F1
#
_cell.length_a   1.000
_cell.length_b   1.000
_cell.length_c   1.000
_cell.angle_alpha   90.00
_cell.angle_beta   90.00
_cell.angle_gamma   90.00
#
_symmetry.space_group_name_H-M   'P 1'
#
loop_
_entity.id
_entity.type
_entity.pdbx_description
1 polymer ?
#
loop_
_entity_poly.entity_id
_entity_poly.type
_entity_poly.pdbx_seq_one_letter_code
_entity_poly.pdbx_strand_id
1 'polypeptide(L)'
;MSSILTNNSAMVALQTLKTINSGLSKTQSEISTGKAISTAKDNAAIWSIAKTMESDTSAIKTISTGLNTANSTVATARSAVEDISEALDKIKSKVLTAQTASANDRATLQADIDGYVSSIRGVLKTAQFNGVNLIDGSSTADYEVVSSLDRSAAGVSASKISVERQNLSMSGSTAATFGATAITTTAIINNGGTAAGSAAAVAAGATQNISIGTVGAGHSYRIAMPLPGATSGTGTFEYVAGANDSAEDVATKLGNQMSAYLQQNGLSSYSVSVSDNRIRFTNDSAAAVNVTATTATGGTAASGGGLSALNGLSVTSDANAAAALASMEGLIATATKAAANFGLAQNQIENQTNFISKLSDNLTSGIGSLVDADMEEASARLQALQTQQQLGIQALSIANQAPSSILSLFRG
;
A
#
# COMPACT_ATOMS: atom_id res chain seq x y z
N MET A 1 3.48 -76.11 40.24
CA MET A 1 4.57 -75.83 41.21
C MET A 1 4.31 -74.49 41.85
N SER A 2 3.66 -74.48 43.01
CA SER A 2 3.47 -73.27 43.82
C SER A 2 4.74 -72.99 44.62
N SER A 3 5.46 -71.93 44.27
CA SER A 3 6.56 -71.41 45.09
C SER A 3 6.00 -70.42 46.10
N ILE A 4 6.34 -70.56 47.39
CA ILE A 4 5.96 -69.60 48.45
C ILE A 4 6.81 -68.32 48.35
N LEU A 5 8.03 -68.44 47.81
CA LEU A 5 9.01 -67.36 47.72
C LEU A 5 8.78 -66.42 46.53
N THR A 6 8.03 -66.86 45.51
CA THR A 6 7.82 -66.07 44.29
C THR A 6 6.42 -66.27 43.75
N ASN A 7 5.63 -65.19 43.71
CA ASN A 7 4.27 -65.21 43.21
C ASN A 7 4.20 -64.68 41.78
N ASN A 8 4.30 -65.59 40.81
CA ASN A 8 4.28 -65.24 39.39
C ASN A 8 2.95 -64.58 38.96
N SER A 9 1.83 -65.02 39.55
CA SER A 9 0.49 -64.46 39.27
C SER A 9 0.39 -63.00 39.70
N ALA A 10 0.96 -62.65 40.86
CA ALA A 10 1.02 -61.27 41.34
C ALA A 10 1.98 -60.40 40.51
N MET A 11 3.09 -60.94 40.03
CA MET A 11 4.02 -60.20 39.14
C MET A 11 3.37 -59.86 37.79
N VAL A 12 2.65 -60.82 37.19
CA VAL A 12 1.89 -60.58 35.94
C VAL A 12 0.77 -59.57 36.18
N ALA A 13 0.01 -59.69 37.27
CA ALA A 13 -1.03 -58.72 37.64
C ALA A 13 -0.44 -57.32 37.85
N LEU A 14 0.72 -57.20 38.49
CA LEU A 14 1.41 -55.93 38.69
C LEU A 14 1.92 -55.32 37.38
N GLN A 15 2.42 -56.14 36.45
CA GLN A 15 2.85 -55.69 35.13
C GLN A 15 1.65 -55.16 34.32
N THR A 16 0.52 -55.86 34.35
CA THR A 16 -0.74 -55.40 33.75
C THR A 16 -1.22 -54.09 34.39
N LEU A 17 -1.17 -53.98 35.71
CA LEU A 17 -1.55 -52.75 36.43
C LEU A 17 -0.65 -51.56 36.08
N LYS A 18 0.67 -51.78 35.91
CA LYS A 18 1.59 -50.74 35.42
C LYS A 18 1.22 -50.27 34.01
N THR A 19 0.85 -51.19 33.11
CA THR A 19 0.40 -50.85 31.76
C THR A 19 -0.91 -50.04 31.79
N ILE A 20 -1.88 -50.44 32.61
CA ILE A 20 -3.16 -49.70 32.78
C ILE A 20 -2.89 -48.29 33.33
N ASN A 21 -2.04 -48.16 34.37
CA ASN A 21 -1.68 -46.86 34.94
C ASN A 21 -0.96 -45.97 33.92
N SER A 22 -0.09 -46.53 33.08
CA SER A 22 0.57 -45.79 32.01
C SER A 22 -0.45 -45.31 30.96
N GLY A 23 -1.41 -46.15 30.57
CA GLY A 23 -2.48 -45.77 29.64
C GLY A 23 -3.41 -44.70 30.21
N LEU A 24 -3.69 -44.77 31.52
CA LEU A 24 -4.53 -43.81 32.23
C LEU A 24 -3.84 -42.44 32.30
N SER A 25 -2.55 -42.41 32.62
CA SER A 25 -1.75 -41.18 32.59
C SER A 25 -1.67 -40.56 31.19
N LYS A 26 -1.54 -41.38 30.15
CA LYS A 26 -1.55 -40.90 28.75
C LYS A 26 -2.92 -40.28 28.37
N THR A 27 -4.00 -41.00 28.63
CA THR A 27 -5.37 -40.54 28.31
C THR A 27 -5.73 -39.27 29.09
N GLN A 28 -5.28 -39.16 30.35
CA GLN A 28 -5.42 -37.93 31.13
C GLN A 28 -4.64 -36.76 30.52
N SER A 29 -3.45 -37.00 29.98
CA SER A 29 -2.68 -35.97 29.26
C SER A 29 -3.38 -35.54 27.98
N GLU A 30 -3.94 -36.48 27.22
CA GLU A 30 -4.71 -36.19 26.00
C GLU A 30 -5.93 -35.32 26.33
N ILE A 31 -6.70 -35.66 27.36
CA ILE A 31 -7.86 -34.88 27.82
C ILE A 31 -7.44 -33.50 28.36
N SER A 32 -6.36 -33.44 29.14
CA SER A 32 -5.91 -32.18 29.74
C SER A 32 -5.32 -31.20 28.72
N THR A 33 -4.71 -31.71 27.64
CA THR A 33 -4.04 -30.88 26.63
C THR A 33 -4.87 -30.70 25.36
N GLY A 34 -5.91 -31.51 25.17
CA GLY A 34 -6.68 -31.61 23.93
C GLY A 34 -5.92 -32.27 22.77
N LYS A 35 -4.68 -32.72 22.99
CA LYS A 35 -3.76 -33.20 21.95
C LYS A 35 -3.39 -34.67 22.13
N ALA A 36 -3.49 -35.44 21.06
CA ALA A 36 -2.99 -36.80 20.98
C ALA A 36 -1.45 -36.86 21.02
N ILE A 37 -0.79 -35.82 20.48
CA ILE A 37 0.68 -35.70 20.41
C ILE A 37 1.09 -34.39 21.07
N SER A 38 1.29 -34.41 22.38
CA SER A 38 1.62 -33.20 23.16
C SER A 38 3.13 -32.92 23.16
N THR A 39 3.94 -33.97 23.19
CA THR A 39 5.40 -33.86 23.31
C THR A 39 6.13 -34.61 22.20
N ALA A 40 7.40 -34.25 21.97
CA ALA A 40 8.27 -34.96 21.03
C ALA A 40 8.48 -36.44 21.38
N LYS A 41 8.20 -36.86 22.63
CA LYS A 41 8.26 -38.26 23.05
C LYS A 41 7.12 -39.09 22.46
N ASP A 42 5.97 -38.46 22.18
CA ASP A 42 4.78 -39.17 21.68
C ASP A 42 4.94 -39.51 20.19
N ASN A 43 5.39 -38.53 19.40
CA ASN A 43 5.82 -38.73 18.02
C ASN A 43 6.68 -37.54 17.55
N ALA A 44 8.00 -37.72 17.49
CA ALA A 44 8.93 -36.65 17.17
C ALA A 44 8.70 -36.03 15.77
N ALA A 45 8.35 -36.86 14.78
CA ALA A 45 8.15 -36.40 13.40
C ALA A 45 6.92 -35.50 13.30
N ILE A 46 5.76 -35.99 13.74
CA ILE A 46 4.50 -35.22 13.69
C ILE A 46 4.58 -33.98 14.58
N TRP A 47 5.16 -34.10 15.77
CA TRP A 47 5.35 -32.97 16.67
C TRP A 47 6.20 -31.86 16.04
N SER A 48 7.28 -32.21 15.34
CA SER A 48 8.15 -31.20 14.69
C SER A 48 7.45 -30.47 13.53
N ILE A 49 6.64 -31.18 12.74
CA ILE A 49 5.84 -30.60 11.66
C ILE A 49 4.78 -29.68 12.24
N ALA A 50 4.01 -30.16 13.23
CA ALA A 50 2.98 -29.37 13.91
C ALA A 50 3.57 -28.12 14.55
N LYS A 51 4.74 -28.21 15.20
CA LYS A 51 5.40 -27.04 15.81
C LYS A 51 5.85 -26.02 14.78
N THR A 52 6.31 -26.47 13.62
CA THR A 52 6.67 -25.58 12.50
C THR A 52 5.43 -24.88 11.96
N MET A 53 4.34 -25.63 11.72
CA MET A 53 3.07 -25.06 11.28
C MET A 53 2.48 -24.08 12.31
N GLU A 54 2.54 -24.37 13.62
CA GLU A 54 2.11 -23.45 14.69
C GLU A 54 2.93 -22.15 14.69
N SER A 55 4.24 -22.25 14.45
CA SER A 55 5.11 -21.07 14.30
C SER A 55 4.72 -20.24 13.09
N ASP A 56 4.45 -20.88 11.96
CA ASP A 56 4.05 -20.21 10.72
C ASP A 56 2.67 -19.55 10.88
N THR A 57 1.69 -20.22 11.49
CA THR A 57 0.37 -19.63 11.83
C THR A 57 0.51 -18.40 12.74
N SER A 58 1.42 -18.45 13.73
CA SER A 58 1.68 -17.31 14.61
C SER A 58 2.26 -16.11 13.83
N ALA A 59 3.20 -16.37 12.92
CA ALA A 59 3.78 -15.34 12.06
C ALA A 59 2.73 -14.74 11.10
N ILE A 60 1.90 -15.58 10.49
CA ILE A 60 0.76 -15.18 9.63
C ILE A 60 -0.23 -14.29 10.40
N LYS A 61 -0.50 -14.57 11.67
CA LYS A 61 -1.35 -13.71 12.52
C LYS A 61 -0.72 -12.34 12.79
N THR A 62 0.58 -12.29 13.02
CA THR A 62 1.32 -11.02 13.13
C THR A 62 1.28 -10.24 11.82
N ILE A 63 1.47 -10.91 10.67
CA ILE A 63 1.31 -10.28 9.35
C ILE A 63 -0.09 -9.72 9.17
N SER A 64 -1.14 -10.48 9.52
CA SER A 64 -2.53 -10.03 9.43
C SER A 64 -2.75 -8.74 10.24
N THR A 65 -2.20 -8.66 11.45
CA THR A 65 -2.27 -7.43 12.27
C THR A 65 -1.50 -6.27 11.62
N GLY A 66 -0.34 -6.55 11.01
CA GLY A 66 0.41 -5.59 10.22
C GLY A 66 -0.38 -5.07 9.02
N LEU A 67 -1.01 -5.95 8.24
CA LEU A 67 -1.86 -5.60 7.10
C LEU A 67 -3.10 -4.81 7.51
N ASN A 68 -3.73 -5.12 8.65
CA ASN A 68 -4.85 -4.33 9.18
C ASN A 68 -4.42 -2.90 9.57
N THR A 69 -3.22 -2.77 10.15
CA THR A 69 -2.61 -1.47 10.46
C THR A 69 -2.30 -0.70 9.16
N ALA A 70 -1.80 -1.40 8.14
CA ALA A 70 -1.57 -0.85 6.81
C ALA A 70 -2.85 -0.35 6.17
N ASN A 71 -3.90 -1.18 6.19
CA ASN A 71 -5.21 -0.86 5.66
C ASN A 71 -5.77 0.41 6.29
N SER A 72 -5.65 0.55 7.62
CA SER A 72 -6.07 1.75 8.35
C SER A 72 -5.27 3.00 7.95
N THR A 73 -3.96 2.84 7.71
CA THR A 73 -3.09 3.93 7.24
C THR A 73 -3.49 4.37 5.83
N VAL A 74 -3.70 3.42 4.91
CA VAL A 74 -4.11 3.70 3.52
C VAL A 74 -5.53 4.27 3.47
N ALA A 75 -6.46 3.75 4.26
CA ALA A 75 -7.83 4.25 4.34
C ALA A 75 -7.88 5.70 4.86
N THR A 76 -7.04 6.05 5.83
CA THR A 76 -6.91 7.42 6.33
C THR A 76 -6.42 8.36 5.23
N ALA A 77 -5.41 7.94 4.47
CA ALA A 77 -4.91 8.70 3.32
C ALA A 77 -5.98 8.84 2.24
N ARG A 78 -6.67 7.75 1.87
CA ARG A 78 -7.75 7.74 0.87
C ARG A 78 -8.86 8.72 1.24
N SER A 79 -9.37 8.65 2.47
CA SER A 79 -10.40 9.55 2.98
C SER A 79 -9.95 11.01 2.93
N ALA A 80 -8.71 11.30 3.30
CA ALA A 80 -8.17 12.65 3.24
C ALA A 80 -8.09 13.17 1.79
N VAL A 81 -7.74 12.32 0.81
CA VAL A 81 -7.74 12.70 -0.60
C VAL A 81 -9.17 12.92 -1.13
N GLU A 82 -10.15 12.16 -0.67
CA GLU A 82 -11.57 12.36 -1.00
C GLU A 82 -12.06 13.73 -0.47
N ASP A 83 -11.75 14.08 0.79
CA ASP A 83 -12.07 15.38 1.38
C ASP A 83 -11.40 16.55 0.63
N ILE A 84 -10.12 16.36 0.22
CA ILE A 84 -9.39 17.32 -0.60
C ILE A 84 -10.06 17.48 -1.97
N SER A 85 -10.49 16.39 -2.59
CA SER A 85 -11.16 16.42 -3.89
C SER A 85 -12.49 17.19 -3.82
N GLU A 86 -13.29 16.96 -2.78
CA GLU A 86 -14.53 17.71 -2.55
C GLU A 86 -14.26 19.21 -2.30
N ALA A 87 -13.21 19.54 -1.56
CA ALA A 87 -12.80 20.94 -1.37
C ALA A 87 -12.33 21.59 -2.68
N LEU A 88 -11.61 20.86 -3.53
CA LEU A 88 -11.22 21.33 -4.87
C LEU A 88 -12.44 21.56 -5.77
N ASP A 89 -13.46 20.71 -5.72
CA ASP A 89 -14.71 20.93 -6.46
C ASP A 89 -15.46 22.18 -5.99
N LYS A 90 -15.48 22.43 -4.68
CA LYS A 90 -16.04 23.68 -4.12
C LYS A 90 -15.26 24.90 -4.61
N ILE A 91 -13.93 24.84 -4.62
CA ILE A 91 -13.09 25.90 -5.19
C ILE A 91 -13.38 26.09 -6.68
N LYS A 92 -13.50 25.02 -7.47
CA LYS A 92 -13.83 25.10 -8.91
C LYS A 92 -15.17 25.82 -9.14
N SER A 93 -16.20 25.52 -8.33
CA SER A 93 -17.50 26.19 -8.39
C SER A 93 -17.38 27.70 -8.08
N LYS A 94 -16.57 28.08 -7.09
CA LYS A 94 -16.30 29.49 -6.75
C LYS A 94 -15.53 30.21 -7.86
N VAL A 95 -14.53 29.55 -8.46
CA VAL A 95 -13.78 30.06 -9.62
C VAL A 95 -14.71 30.27 -10.82
N LEU A 96 -15.63 29.32 -11.08
CA LEU A 96 -16.63 29.45 -12.15
C LEU A 96 -17.56 30.66 -11.91
N THR A 97 -18.00 30.86 -10.67
CA THR A 97 -18.83 32.01 -10.30
C THR A 97 -18.05 33.33 -10.45
N ALA A 98 -16.74 33.31 -10.16
CA ALA A 98 -15.88 34.49 -10.27
C ALA A 98 -15.69 34.96 -11.73
N GLN A 99 -15.91 34.10 -12.73
CA GLN A 99 -15.78 34.47 -14.15
C GLN A 99 -16.76 35.57 -14.56
N THR A 100 -17.98 35.59 -14.02
CA THR A 100 -19.02 36.58 -14.39
C THR A 100 -19.25 37.65 -13.32
N ALA A 101 -18.51 37.57 -12.21
CA ALA A 101 -18.68 38.43 -11.05
C ALA A 101 -18.00 39.81 -11.22
N SER A 102 -18.50 40.82 -10.50
CA SER A 102 -17.88 42.14 -10.43
C SER A 102 -16.56 42.11 -9.62
N ALA A 103 -15.72 43.15 -9.73
CA ALA A 103 -14.44 43.21 -9.02
C ALA A 103 -14.58 43.10 -7.49
N ASN A 104 -15.63 43.69 -6.91
CA ASN A 104 -15.89 43.59 -5.46
C ASN A 104 -16.37 42.18 -5.06
N ASP A 105 -17.21 41.56 -5.88
CA ASP A 105 -17.70 40.20 -5.63
C ASP A 105 -16.58 39.16 -5.75
N ARG A 106 -15.62 39.37 -6.67
CA ARG A 106 -14.42 38.55 -6.80
C ARG A 106 -13.53 38.57 -5.56
N ALA A 107 -13.43 39.71 -4.87
CA ALA A 107 -12.69 39.78 -3.61
C ALA A 107 -13.34 38.91 -2.52
N THR A 108 -14.68 38.90 -2.45
CA THR A 108 -15.43 38.03 -1.53
C THR A 108 -15.26 36.55 -1.89
N LEU A 109 -15.35 36.21 -3.18
CA LEU A 109 -15.13 34.83 -3.65
C LEU A 109 -13.69 34.35 -3.41
N GLN A 110 -12.70 35.24 -3.55
CA GLN A 110 -11.31 34.93 -3.21
C GLN A 110 -11.17 34.58 -1.72
N ALA A 111 -11.83 35.31 -0.82
CA ALA A 111 -11.80 35.00 0.61
C ALA A 111 -12.41 33.62 0.92
N ASP A 112 -13.51 33.25 0.25
CA ASP A 112 -14.09 31.90 0.34
C ASP A 112 -13.09 30.82 -0.15
N ILE A 113 -12.43 31.07 -1.29
CA ILE A 113 -11.42 30.17 -1.86
C ILE A 113 -10.26 29.99 -0.88
N ASP A 114 -9.73 31.08 -0.31
CA ASP A 114 -8.64 31.04 0.68
C ASP A 114 -9.03 30.23 1.92
N GLY A 115 -10.31 30.28 2.33
CA GLY A 115 -10.88 29.44 3.37
C GLY A 115 -10.80 27.94 3.04
N TYR A 116 -11.24 27.54 1.85
CA TYR A 116 -11.14 26.14 1.40
C TYR A 116 -9.69 25.68 1.23
N VAL A 117 -8.82 26.54 0.71
CA VAL A 117 -7.37 26.30 0.60
C VAL A 117 -6.74 26.06 1.99
N SER A 118 -7.16 26.83 3.00
CA SER A 118 -6.75 26.61 4.39
C SER A 118 -7.27 25.28 4.95
N SER A 119 -8.52 24.91 4.63
CA SER A 119 -9.10 23.61 5.00
C SER A 119 -8.30 22.45 4.40
N ILE A 120 -7.95 22.51 3.11
CA ILE A 120 -7.10 21.52 2.42
C ILE A 120 -5.75 21.40 3.14
N ARG A 121 -5.12 22.53 3.48
CA ARG A 121 -3.86 22.53 4.25
C ARG A 121 -4.00 21.87 5.61
N GLY A 122 -5.14 22.06 6.28
CA GLY A 122 -5.48 21.37 7.52
C GLY A 122 -5.51 19.85 7.33
N VAL A 123 -6.32 19.38 6.37
CA VAL A 123 -6.47 17.94 6.04
C VAL A 123 -5.12 17.31 5.70
N LEU A 124 -4.32 17.94 4.85
CA LEU A 124 -2.98 17.46 4.49
C LEU A 124 -2.08 17.23 5.70
N LYS A 125 -2.17 18.10 6.71
CA LYS A 125 -1.34 18.00 7.93
C LYS A 125 -1.88 16.97 8.92
N THR A 126 -3.20 16.78 8.99
CA THR A 126 -3.84 15.89 9.95
C THR A 126 -4.03 14.46 9.45
N ALA A 127 -3.88 14.20 8.15
CA ALA A 127 -4.01 12.89 7.49
C ALA A 127 -2.86 11.92 7.83
N GLN A 128 -2.66 11.67 9.12
CA GLN A 128 -1.66 10.75 9.63
C GLN A 128 -2.30 9.64 10.47
N PHE A 129 -1.78 8.43 10.31
CA PHE A 129 -2.10 7.29 11.16
C PHE A 129 -0.80 6.78 11.79
N ASN A 130 -0.74 6.71 13.12
CA ASN A 130 0.46 6.30 13.85
C ASN A 130 1.73 7.10 13.46
N GLY A 131 1.59 8.40 13.19
CA GLY A 131 2.69 9.27 12.77
C GLY A 131 3.11 9.13 11.29
N VAL A 132 2.45 8.27 10.52
CA VAL A 132 2.70 8.10 9.09
C VAL A 132 1.66 8.87 8.28
N ASN A 133 2.13 9.81 7.47
CA ASN A 133 1.31 10.55 6.50
C ASN A 133 1.71 10.16 5.08
N LEU A 134 0.76 9.66 4.28
CA LEU A 134 1.04 9.19 2.91
C LEU A 134 0.86 10.28 1.86
N ILE A 135 0.42 11.48 2.24
CA ILE A 135 0.00 12.53 1.31
C ILE A 135 0.76 13.87 1.43
N ASP A 136 1.51 14.09 2.50
CA ASP A 136 2.17 15.38 2.77
C ASP A 136 3.54 15.56 2.09
N GLY A 137 4.03 14.54 1.39
CA GLY A 137 5.35 14.59 0.75
C GLY A 137 6.53 14.64 1.72
N SER A 138 6.33 14.34 3.02
CA SER A 138 7.39 14.29 4.03
C SER A 138 8.45 13.21 3.76
N SER A 139 8.11 12.20 2.96
CA SER A 139 8.98 11.11 2.53
C SER A 139 8.66 10.73 1.09
N THR A 140 9.72 10.42 0.33
CA THR A 140 9.61 9.84 -1.03
C THR A 140 9.70 8.32 -1.03
N ALA A 141 9.99 7.70 0.11
CA ALA A 141 10.06 6.25 0.23
C ALA A 141 8.65 5.65 0.40
N ASP A 142 8.38 4.57 -0.33
CA ASP A 142 7.13 3.82 -0.27
C ASP A 142 6.84 3.31 1.14
N TYR A 143 5.55 3.19 1.45
CA TYR A 143 5.09 2.58 2.68
C TYR A 143 5.01 1.06 2.48
N GLU A 144 6.00 0.37 3.05
CA GLU A 144 6.18 -1.07 2.92
C GLU A 144 5.54 -1.82 4.07
N VAL A 145 4.74 -2.84 3.76
CA VAL A 145 4.18 -3.75 4.76
C VAL A 145 4.42 -5.19 4.37
N VAL A 146 4.86 -6.01 5.32
CA VAL A 146 5.06 -7.45 5.11
C VAL A 146 3.71 -8.07 4.76
N SER A 147 3.66 -8.78 3.63
CA SER A 147 2.45 -9.35 3.07
C SER A 147 2.38 -10.87 3.18
N SER A 148 3.52 -11.56 3.20
CA SER A 148 3.55 -13.00 3.45
C SER A 148 4.96 -13.43 3.86
N LEU A 149 5.04 -14.62 4.47
CA LEU A 149 6.28 -15.36 4.59
C LEU A 149 6.29 -16.44 3.51
N ASP A 150 7.37 -16.47 2.73
CA ASP A 150 7.69 -17.59 1.85
C ASP A 150 8.75 -18.45 2.51
N ARG A 151 8.44 -19.74 2.67
CA ARG A 151 9.33 -20.73 3.28
C ARG A 151 9.83 -21.64 2.17
N SER A 152 11.13 -21.59 1.94
CA SER A 152 11.83 -22.48 1.01
C SER A 152 12.86 -23.35 1.74
N ALA A 153 13.41 -24.34 1.05
CA ALA A 153 14.51 -25.16 1.57
C ALA A 153 15.77 -24.34 1.93
N ALA A 154 15.91 -23.13 1.38
CA ALA A 154 17.03 -22.22 1.63
C ALA A 154 16.80 -21.25 2.81
N GLY A 155 15.57 -21.16 3.34
CA GLY A 155 15.25 -20.26 4.45
C GLY A 155 13.85 -19.66 4.36
N VAL A 156 13.61 -18.63 5.19
CA VAL A 156 12.35 -17.90 5.26
C VAL A 156 12.57 -16.47 4.78
N SER A 157 11.81 -16.04 3.77
CA SER A 157 11.84 -14.68 3.24
C SER A 157 10.48 -14.00 3.37
N ALA A 158 10.48 -12.70 3.61
CA ALA A 158 9.27 -11.90 3.69
C ALA A 158 8.97 -11.25 2.32
N SER A 159 7.75 -11.43 1.82
CA SER A 159 7.22 -10.62 0.72
C SER A 159 6.59 -9.34 1.29
N LYS A 160 6.56 -8.28 0.49
CA LYS A 160 6.03 -6.98 0.89
C LYS A 160 4.97 -6.49 -0.10
N ILE A 161 4.03 -5.69 0.41
CA ILE A 161 3.18 -4.81 -0.39
C ILE A 161 3.74 -3.40 -0.25
N SER A 162 4.04 -2.79 -1.39
CA SER A 162 4.52 -1.42 -1.51
C SER A 162 3.34 -0.50 -1.77
N VAL A 163 3.11 0.46 -0.87
CA VAL A 163 2.13 1.53 -1.07
C VAL A 163 2.86 2.82 -1.41
N GLU A 164 2.64 3.30 -2.63
CA GLU A 164 3.23 4.55 -3.11
C GLU A 164 2.66 5.76 -2.36
N ARG A 165 3.54 6.64 -1.89
CA ARG A 165 3.15 7.92 -1.29
C ARG A 165 2.78 8.94 -2.37
N GLN A 166 1.72 9.69 -2.15
CA GLN A 166 1.22 10.68 -3.11
C GLN A 166 1.49 12.09 -2.59
N ASN A 167 2.52 12.79 -3.08
CA ASN A 167 2.81 14.14 -2.58
C ASN A 167 1.75 15.16 -3.05
N LEU A 168 0.80 15.49 -2.18
CA LEU A 168 -0.23 16.50 -2.37
C LEU A 168 0.07 17.79 -1.60
N SER A 169 1.29 17.99 -1.13
CA SER A 169 1.64 19.19 -0.37
C SER A 169 1.43 20.47 -1.18
N MET A 170 1.23 21.57 -0.46
CA MET A 170 1.07 22.91 -1.05
C MET A 170 2.38 23.72 -0.98
N SER A 171 3.47 23.11 -0.53
CA SER A 171 4.75 23.80 -0.33
C SER A 171 5.36 24.20 -1.67
N GLY A 172 6.02 25.36 -1.68
CA GLY A 172 6.58 25.98 -2.87
C GLY A 172 7.58 25.07 -3.58
N SER A 173 7.48 25.06 -4.91
CA SER A 173 8.42 24.42 -5.82
C SER A 173 9.84 24.92 -5.55
N THR A 174 10.77 24.02 -5.22
CA THR A 174 12.16 24.28 -5.62
C THR A 174 12.12 24.41 -7.14
N ALA A 175 12.60 25.52 -7.69
CA ALA A 175 12.56 25.71 -9.15
C ALA A 175 13.21 24.50 -9.83
N ALA A 176 12.50 23.90 -10.79
CA ALA A 176 13.07 22.85 -11.60
C ALA A 176 14.40 23.37 -12.17
N THR A 177 15.46 22.61 -11.99
CA THR A 177 16.72 22.92 -12.66
C THR A 177 16.78 22.05 -13.89
N PHE A 178 16.76 22.67 -15.08
CA PHE A 178 16.89 21.95 -16.34
C PHE A 178 18.17 21.10 -16.39
N GLY A 179 18.08 19.93 -17.03
CA GLY A 179 19.18 18.98 -17.11
C GLY A 179 20.37 19.47 -17.92
N ALA A 180 21.56 18.99 -17.58
CA ALA A 180 22.80 19.37 -18.25
C ALA A 180 23.09 18.56 -19.53
N THR A 181 22.54 17.34 -19.66
CA THR A 181 22.87 16.43 -20.77
C THR A 181 21.77 16.43 -21.82
N ALA A 182 21.94 17.19 -22.91
CA ALA A 182 20.91 17.28 -23.96
C ALA A 182 20.59 15.92 -24.61
N ILE A 183 19.31 15.69 -24.92
CA ILE A 183 18.84 14.56 -25.72
C ILE A 183 18.20 15.12 -26.99
N THR A 184 18.76 14.83 -28.17
CA THR A 184 18.36 15.48 -29.43
C THR A 184 17.43 14.63 -30.30
N THR A 185 16.63 13.75 -29.70
CA THR A 185 15.76 12.80 -30.43
C THR A 185 14.30 13.26 -30.50
N THR A 186 13.63 12.99 -31.62
CA THR A 186 12.18 13.18 -31.79
C THR A 186 11.34 12.15 -31.04
N ALA A 187 11.96 11.10 -30.48
CA ALA A 187 11.27 10.06 -29.72
C ALA A 187 10.85 10.50 -28.31
N ILE A 188 11.44 11.57 -27.76
CA ILE A 188 11.16 12.08 -26.41
C ILE A 188 10.33 13.36 -26.48
N ILE A 189 10.73 14.33 -27.30
CA ILE A 189 9.90 15.49 -27.64
C ILE A 189 9.98 15.74 -29.14
N ASN A 190 8.84 15.99 -29.76
CA ASN A 190 8.76 16.26 -31.18
C ASN A 190 8.01 17.57 -31.41
N ASN A 191 8.71 18.55 -31.97
CA ASN A 191 8.20 19.88 -32.28
C ASN A 191 7.72 19.95 -33.74
N GLY A 192 6.68 19.18 -34.08
CA GLY A 192 6.06 19.13 -35.41
C GLY A 192 6.98 18.64 -36.53
N GLY A 193 7.74 17.59 -36.27
CA GLY A 193 8.74 17.00 -37.17
C GLY A 193 10.16 17.49 -36.89
N THR A 194 10.33 18.50 -36.04
CA THR A 194 11.64 19.09 -35.71
C THR A 194 12.24 18.41 -34.47
N ALA A 195 13.53 18.08 -34.53
CA ALA A 195 14.27 17.45 -33.44
C ALA A 195 14.45 18.39 -32.23
N ALA A 196 14.62 17.81 -31.04
CA ALA A 196 14.80 18.54 -29.80
C ALA A 196 16.03 19.47 -29.86
N GLY A 197 15.87 20.71 -29.39
CA GLY A 197 16.87 21.78 -29.39
C GLY A 197 16.87 22.67 -30.63
N SER A 198 16.09 22.34 -31.66
CA SER A 198 15.95 23.16 -32.87
C SER A 198 14.67 24.00 -32.84
N ALA A 199 14.76 25.24 -33.32
CA ALA A 199 13.63 26.16 -33.43
C ALA A 199 12.73 25.78 -34.62
N ALA A 200 11.42 25.72 -34.40
CA ALA A 200 10.41 25.63 -35.45
C ALA A 200 9.68 26.98 -35.56
N ALA A 201 9.63 27.53 -36.77
CA ALA A 201 8.94 28.80 -37.03
C ALA A 201 7.45 28.55 -37.20
N VAL A 202 6.64 29.22 -36.37
CA VAL A 202 5.18 29.18 -36.42
C VAL A 202 4.71 30.46 -37.10
N ALA A 203 4.31 30.32 -38.37
CA ALA A 203 3.80 31.43 -39.17
C ALA A 203 2.50 32.01 -38.58
N ALA A 204 2.11 33.19 -39.07
CA ALA A 204 0.83 33.80 -38.72
C ALA A 204 -0.35 32.88 -39.10
N GLY A 205 -1.28 32.66 -38.17
CA GLY A 205 -2.42 31.76 -38.30
C GLY A 205 -2.05 30.26 -38.27
N ALA A 206 -0.81 29.89 -37.98
CA ALA A 206 -0.37 28.50 -37.96
C ALA A 206 -0.42 27.89 -36.54
N THR A 207 -0.64 26.57 -36.49
CA THR A 207 -0.60 25.78 -35.26
C THR A 207 0.62 24.87 -35.25
N GLN A 208 1.40 24.94 -34.18
CA GLN A 208 2.50 24.04 -33.87
C GLN A 208 2.04 22.94 -32.93
N ASN A 209 2.27 21.69 -33.30
CA ASN A 209 2.05 20.54 -32.43
C ASN A 209 3.38 20.13 -31.79
N ILE A 210 3.41 20.07 -30.47
CA ILE A 210 4.53 19.56 -29.67
C ILE A 210 4.03 18.27 -29.00
N SER A 211 4.57 17.12 -29.38
CA SER A 211 4.19 15.84 -28.77
C SER A 211 5.27 15.35 -27.82
N ILE A 212 4.88 14.94 -26.62
CA ILE A 212 5.74 14.25 -25.66
C ILE A 212 5.70 12.76 -25.99
N GLY A 213 6.85 12.17 -26.29
CA GLY A 213 6.98 10.76 -26.62
C GLY A 213 7.24 9.92 -25.38
N THR A 214 8.37 9.23 -25.32
CA THR A 214 8.74 8.42 -24.15
C THR A 214 9.18 9.30 -22.99
N VAL A 215 8.59 9.10 -21.81
CA VAL A 215 8.98 9.75 -20.56
C VAL A 215 9.81 8.79 -19.71
N GLY A 216 10.88 9.31 -19.11
CA GLY A 216 11.73 8.58 -18.17
C GLY A 216 12.02 9.46 -16.96
N ALA A 217 12.23 8.82 -15.80
CA ALA A 217 12.59 9.51 -14.56
C ALA A 217 13.86 10.38 -14.78
N GLY A 218 13.79 11.66 -14.41
CA GLY A 218 14.90 12.59 -14.56
C GLY A 218 15.12 13.10 -16.00
N HIS A 219 14.17 12.87 -16.92
CA HIS A 219 14.11 13.62 -18.17
C HIS A 219 13.53 15.01 -17.91
N SER A 220 14.27 16.03 -18.33
CA SER A 220 13.86 17.42 -18.29
C SER A 220 13.40 17.87 -19.67
N TYR A 221 12.33 18.65 -19.69
CA TYR A 221 11.65 19.18 -20.85
C TYR A 221 11.61 20.69 -20.72
N ARG A 222 11.95 21.38 -21.80
CA ARG A 222 11.91 22.83 -21.87
C ARG A 222 11.29 23.29 -23.16
N ILE A 223 10.30 24.16 -23.07
CA ILE A 223 9.76 24.88 -24.23
C ILE A 223 10.13 26.34 -24.06
N ALA A 224 10.82 26.91 -25.05
CA ALA A 224 11.24 28.29 -25.07
C ALA A 224 10.68 28.99 -26.31
N MET A 225 10.05 30.14 -26.11
CA MET A 225 9.43 30.93 -27.16
C MET A 225 9.69 32.42 -26.93
N PRO A 226 10.13 33.19 -27.95
CA PRO A 226 10.22 34.64 -27.84
C PRO A 226 8.80 35.22 -27.79
N LEU A 227 8.35 35.56 -26.59
CA LEU A 227 7.02 36.11 -26.31
C LEU A 227 7.17 37.46 -25.59
N PRO A 228 6.31 38.46 -25.86
CA PRO A 228 6.33 39.73 -25.13
C PRO A 228 6.01 39.51 -23.64
N GLY A 229 6.70 40.21 -22.73
CA GLY A 229 6.42 40.16 -21.27
C GLY A 229 7.42 39.36 -20.42
N ALA A 230 8.39 38.65 -20.99
CA ALA A 230 9.44 37.95 -20.23
C ALA A 230 10.60 38.90 -19.85
N THR A 231 11.18 38.71 -18.66
CA THR A 231 12.37 39.45 -18.15
C THR A 231 13.58 39.36 -19.10
N SER A 232 13.60 38.39 -20.01
CA SER A 232 14.64 38.19 -21.05
C SER A 232 14.09 38.16 -22.48
N GLY A 233 12.83 38.55 -22.72
CA GLY A 233 12.19 38.51 -24.05
C GLY A 233 11.88 37.10 -24.59
N THR A 234 12.14 36.04 -23.82
CA THR A 234 11.80 34.64 -24.11
C THR A 234 11.05 34.03 -22.93
N GLY A 235 9.84 33.53 -23.14
CA GLY A 235 9.09 32.73 -22.19
C GLY A 235 9.65 31.31 -22.17
N THR A 236 10.13 30.87 -21.01
CA THR A 236 10.74 29.55 -20.80
C THR A 236 9.87 28.74 -19.84
N PHE A 237 9.49 27.54 -20.27
CA PHE A 237 8.62 26.61 -19.55
C PHE A 237 9.38 25.32 -19.32
N GLU A 238 9.54 24.90 -18.06
CA GLU A 238 10.41 23.78 -17.69
C GLU A 238 9.67 22.79 -16.79
N TYR A 239 9.89 21.51 -17.06
CA TYR A 239 9.37 20.40 -16.28
C TYR A 239 10.39 19.26 -16.26
N VAL A 240 10.58 18.60 -15.12
CA VAL A 240 11.40 17.39 -15.03
C VAL A 240 10.50 16.26 -14.58
N ALA A 241 10.46 15.19 -15.36
CA ALA A 241 9.59 14.06 -15.11
C ALA A 241 10.07 13.24 -13.91
N GLY A 242 9.14 12.92 -13.01
CA GLY A 242 9.30 11.89 -11.99
C GLY A 242 9.21 10.48 -12.58
N ALA A 243 9.38 9.47 -11.72
CA ALA A 243 9.34 8.06 -12.16
C ALA A 243 7.96 7.61 -12.67
N ASN A 244 6.89 8.28 -12.24
CA ASN A 244 5.50 7.89 -12.51
C ASN A 244 4.74 8.91 -13.38
N ASP A 245 5.48 9.85 -13.97
CA ASP A 245 4.90 10.82 -14.92
C ASP A 245 4.72 10.17 -16.28
N SER A 246 3.49 10.20 -16.78
CA SER A 246 3.19 9.84 -18.16
C SER A 246 3.52 10.99 -19.12
N ALA A 247 3.55 10.68 -20.42
CA ALA A 247 3.68 11.70 -21.47
C ALA A 247 2.55 12.74 -21.42
N GLU A 248 1.36 12.33 -21.00
CA GLU A 248 0.19 13.19 -20.81
C GLU A 248 0.35 14.10 -19.58
N ASP A 249 0.90 13.59 -18.48
CA ASP A 249 1.18 14.38 -17.28
C ASP A 249 2.16 15.52 -17.62
N VAL A 250 3.27 15.20 -18.32
CA VAL A 250 4.27 16.18 -18.76
C VAL A 250 3.65 17.20 -19.72
N ALA A 251 2.88 16.75 -20.71
CA ALA A 251 2.23 17.62 -21.69
C ALA A 251 1.25 18.59 -21.02
N THR A 252 0.45 18.08 -20.08
CA THR A 252 -0.53 18.88 -19.33
C THR A 252 0.14 19.90 -18.43
N LYS A 253 1.19 19.52 -17.70
CA LYS A 253 1.91 20.45 -16.81
C LYS A 253 2.62 21.56 -17.60
N LEU A 254 3.31 21.24 -18.69
CA LEU A 254 3.96 22.24 -19.55
C LEU A 254 2.93 23.12 -20.27
N GLY A 255 1.87 22.52 -20.82
CA GLY A 255 0.80 23.25 -21.50
C GLY A 255 0.06 24.20 -20.57
N ASN A 256 -0.17 23.80 -19.31
CA ASN A 256 -0.76 24.67 -18.29
C ASN A 256 0.17 25.81 -17.86
N GLN A 257 1.48 25.58 -17.75
CA GLN A 257 2.43 26.66 -17.51
C GLN A 257 2.43 27.68 -18.66
N MET A 258 2.39 27.19 -19.90
CA MET A 258 2.32 28.03 -21.10
C MET A 258 1.01 28.83 -21.15
N SER A 259 -0.13 28.19 -20.96
CA SER A 259 -1.43 28.85 -20.99
C SER A 259 -1.57 29.88 -19.86
N ALA A 260 -1.09 29.57 -18.65
CA ALA A 260 -1.07 30.50 -17.54
C ALA A 260 -0.21 31.74 -17.83
N TYR A 261 0.96 31.55 -18.46
CA TYR A 261 1.83 32.68 -18.84
C TYR A 261 1.20 33.57 -19.91
N LEU A 262 0.59 32.99 -20.95
CA LEU A 262 -0.09 33.76 -21.99
C LEU A 262 -1.25 34.58 -21.40
N GLN A 263 -2.02 33.99 -20.49
CA GLN A 263 -3.13 34.67 -19.83
C GLN A 263 -2.65 35.78 -18.87
N GLN A 264 -1.63 35.51 -18.04
CA GLN A 264 -1.06 36.49 -17.11
C GLN A 264 -0.51 37.73 -17.83
N ASN A 265 0.08 37.54 -19.01
CA ASN A 265 0.66 38.62 -19.80
C ASN A 265 -0.33 39.23 -20.81
N GLY A 266 -1.61 38.82 -20.80
CA GLY A 266 -2.65 39.38 -21.67
C GLY A 266 -2.44 39.09 -23.17
N LEU A 267 -1.75 38.00 -23.50
CA LEU A 267 -1.31 37.66 -24.85
C LEU A 267 -2.39 36.88 -25.62
N SER A 268 -3.53 37.53 -25.92
CA SER A 268 -4.70 36.90 -26.55
C SER A 268 -4.51 36.46 -28.01
N SER A 269 -3.48 36.95 -28.70
CA SER A 269 -3.10 36.52 -30.05
C SER A 269 -2.42 35.15 -30.09
N TYR A 270 -2.20 34.52 -28.94
CA TYR A 270 -1.61 33.19 -28.83
C TYR A 270 -2.51 32.31 -27.99
N SER A 271 -2.70 31.06 -28.39
CA SER A 271 -3.47 30.08 -27.62
C SER A 271 -2.74 28.76 -27.47
N VAL A 272 -2.96 28.09 -26.35
CA VAL A 272 -2.39 26.77 -26.04
C VAL A 272 -3.52 25.85 -25.63
N SER A 273 -3.58 24.68 -26.24
CA SER A 273 -4.47 23.59 -25.85
C SER A 273 -3.67 22.30 -25.69
N VAL A 274 -4.10 21.42 -24.79
CA VAL A 274 -3.49 20.11 -24.55
C VAL A 274 -4.52 19.04 -24.88
N SER A 275 -4.09 17.99 -25.59
CA SER A 275 -4.88 16.79 -25.88
C SER A 275 -3.93 15.59 -25.87
N ASP A 276 -4.22 14.61 -25.01
CA ASP A 276 -3.36 13.44 -24.78
C ASP A 276 -1.90 13.86 -24.46
N ASN A 277 -0.91 13.38 -25.20
CA ASN A 277 0.49 13.79 -25.06
C ASN A 277 0.88 15.06 -25.84
N ARG A 278 -0.08 15.75 -26.47
CA ARG A 278 0.18 16.83 -27.42
C ARG A 278 -0.20 18.19 -26.86
N ILE A 279 0.75 19.12 -26.92
CA ILE A 279 0.54 20.55 -26.71
C ILE A 279 0.39 21.19 -28.09
N ARG A 280 -0.72 21.86 -28.33
CA ARG A 280 -0.98 22.63 -29.57
C ARG A 280 -0.85 24.11 -29.24
N PHE A 281 0.14 24.76 -29.83
CA PHE A 281 0.34 26.20 -29.75
C PHE A 281 -0.13 26.84 -31.06
N THR A 282 -1.06 27.78 -31.01
CA THR A 282 -1.54 28.52 -32.18
C THR A 282 -1.08 29.97 -32.10
N ASN A 283 -0.52 30.45 -33.21
CA ASN A 283 -0.10 31.84 -33.37
C ASN A 283 -1.09 32.57 -34.26
N ASP A 284 -1.95 33.41 -33.69
CA ASP A 284 -2.86 34.29 -34.42
C ASP A 284 -2.30 35.73 -34.55
N SER A 285 -1.03 35.94 -34.19
CA SER A 285 -0.32 37.20 -34.41
C SER A 285 0.18 37.32 -35.84
N ALA A 286 0.42 38.56 -36.29
CA ALA A 286 0.95 38.85 -37.61
C ALA A 286 2.44 38.46 -37.78
N ALA A 287 3.18 38.33 -36.68
CA ALA A 287 4.59 37.98 -36.69
C ALA A 287 4.80 36.48 -36.44
N ALA A 288 5.78 35.88 -37.13
CA ALA A 288 6.17 34.50 -36.87
C ALA A 288 6.88 34.37 -35.52
N VAL A 289 6.61 33.28 -34.80
CA VAL A 289 7.24 32.97 -33.51
C VAL A 289 8.03 31.68 -33.62
N ASN A 290 9.25 31.68 -33.09
CA ASN A 290 10.10 30.50 -33.07
C ASN A 290 9.87 29.70 -31.78
N VAL A 291 9.30 28.51 -31.90
CA VAL A 291 9.12 27.58 -30.77
C VAL A 291 10.32 26.64 -30.72
N THR A 292 11.03 26.62 -29.60
CA THR A 292 12.14 25.69 -29.38
C THR A 292 11.77 24.73 -28.26
N ALA A 293 11.63 23.45 -28.59
CA ALA A 293 11.42 22.38 -27.61
C ALA A 293 12.75 21.65 -27.38
N THR A 294 13.24 21.61 -26.15
CA THR A 294 14.52 21.00 -25.76
C THR A 294 14.27 19.92 -24.72
N THR A 295 15.04 18.83 -24.76
CA THR A 295 15.07 17.81 -23.72
C THR A 295 16.48 17.54 -23.26
N ALA A 296 16.63 17.18 -21.98
CA ALA A 296 17.90 16.78 -21.39
C ALA A 296 17.72 15.71 -20.31
N THR A 297 18.72 14.86 -20.11
CA THR A 297 18.83 13.98 -18.95
C THR A 297 19.50 14.73 -17.79
N GLY A 298 19.02 14.46 -16.58
CA GLY A 298 19.43 15.15 -15.37
C GLY A 298 18.59 16.38 -15.11
N GLY A 299 18.90 17.08 -14.02
CA GLY A 299 18.07 18.16 -13.51
C GLY A 299 17.37 17.76 -12.22
N THR A 300 17.12 18.73 -11.36
CA THR A 300 16.36 18.53 -10.12
C THR A 300 14.92 18.83 -10.45
N ALA A 301 14.03 17.85 -10.28
CA ALA A 301 12.61 18.08 -10.47
C ALA A 301 12.11 19.14 -9.52
N ALA A 302 11.16 19.92 -10.00
CA ALA A 302 10.42 20.84 -9.16
C ALA A 302 9.79 20.05 -8.02
N SER A 303 10.36 20.12 -6.81
CA SER A 303 9.79 19.45 -5.63
C SER A 303 8.67 20.33 -5.05
N GLY A 304 7.74 20.76 -5.90
CA GLY A 304 6.46 21.31 -5.47
C GLY A 304 5.51 20.14 -5.26
N GLY A 305 4.75 20.14 -4.16
CA GLY A 305 3.71 19.13 -4.01
C GLY A 305 2.63 19.27 -5.10
N GLY A 306 1.86 18.21 -5.29
CA GLY A 306 0.85 18.09 -6.34
C GLY A 306 -0.21 19.20 -6.32
N LEU A 307 -0.38 19.87 -5.17
CA LEU A 307 -1.32 20.97 -4.98
C LEU A 307 -0.66 22.35 -4.85
N SER A 308 0.61 22.49 -5.21
CA SER A 308 1.37 23.75 -5.11
C SER A 308 0.73 24.92 -5.87
N ALA A 309 -0.01 24.67 -6.95
CA ALA A 309 -0.73 25.70 -7.71
C ALA A 309 -1.83 26.39 -6.90
N LEU A 310 -2.30 25.82 -5.78
CA LEU A 310 -3.24 26.48 -4.87
C LEU A 310 -2.61 27.67 -4.12
N ASN A 311 -1.28 27.70 -3.92
CA ASN A 311 -0.62 28.72 -3.10
C ASN A 311 -0.51 30.10 -3.78
N GLY A 312 -0.97 30.22 -5.03
CA GLY A 312 -1.05 31.47 -5.79
C GLY A 312 -2.34 31.62 -6.60
N LEU A 313 -3.36 30.83 -6.26
CA LEU A 313 -4.64 30.84 -6.97
C LEU A 313 -5.33 32.19 -6.74
N SER A 314 -5.58 32.93 -7.81
CA SER A 314 -6.24 34.23 -7.76
C SER A 314 -7.42 34.28 -8.72
N VAL A 315 -8.53 34.89 -8.30
CA VAL A 315 -9.71 35.16 -9.14
C VAL A 315 -10.07 36.65 -9.20
N THR A 316 -9.14 37.53 -8.82
CA THR A 316 -9.40 38.98 -8.68
C THR A 316 -9.52 39.72 -10.01
N SER A 317 -9.12 39.09 -11.13
CA SER A 317 -9.27 39.61 -12.49
C SER A 317 -9.84 38.55 -13.42
N ASP A 318 -10.43 38.96 -14.55
CA ASP A 318 -10.94 38.04 -15.58
C ASP A 318 -9.87 37.07 -16.09
N ALA A 319 -8.65 37.58 -16.33
CA ALA A 319 -7.51 36.78 -16.75
C ALA A 319 -7.09 35.76 -15.68
N ASN A 320 -7.10 36.15 -14.41
CA ASN A 320 -6.74 35.28 -13.30
C ASN A 320 -7.82 34.20 -13.07
N ALA A 321 -9.10 34.55 -13.18
CA ALA A 321 -10.21 33.59 -13.03
C ALA A 321 -10.20 32.50 -14.12
N ALA A 322 -9.87 32.86 -15.37
CA ALA A 322 -9.70 31.88 -16.45
C ALA A 322 -8.49 30.95 -16.22
N ALA A 323 -7.36 31.50 -15.78
CA ALA A 323 -6.15 30.73 -15.48
C ALA A 323 -6.34 29.81 -14.25
N ALA A 324 -7.11 30.28 -13.26
CA ALA A 324 -7.51 29.51 -12.10
C ALA A 324 -8.33 28.29 -12.50
N LEU A 325 -9.28 28.42 -13.44
CA LEU A 325 -10.10 27.29 -13.88
C LEU A 325 -9.26 26.17 -14.51
N ALA A 326 -8.32 26.52 -15.41
CA ALA A 326 -7.41 25.56 -16.02
C ALA A 326 -6.51 24.87 -14.97
N SER A 327 -6.05 25.63 -13.98
CA SER A 327 -5.26 25.09 -12.87
C SER A 327 -6.07 24.13 -12.00
N MET A 328 -7.35 24.43 -11.74
CA MET A 328 -8.25 23.57 -10.95
C MET A 328 -8.48 22.20 -11.58
N GLU A 329 -8.56 22.09 -12.91
CA GLU A 329 -8.72 20.79 -13.58
C GLU A 329 -7.48 19.90 -13.40
N GLY A 330 -6.28 20.47 -13.50
CA GLY A 330 -5.04 19.75 -13.21
C GLY A 330 -4.90 19.34 -11.74
N LEU A 331 -5.38 20.16 -10.81
CA LEU A 331 -5.38 19.87 -9.37
C LEU A 331 -6.36 18.74 -9.01
N ILE A 332 -7.58 18.79 -9.55
CA ILE A 332 -8.58 17.72 -9.38
C ILE A 332 -8.06 16.41 -9.97
N ALA A 333 -7.51 16.43 -11.19
CA ALA A 333 -6.93 15.24 -11.81
C ALA A 333 -5.81 14.62 -10.93
N THR A 334 -4.96 15.46 -10.32
CA THR A 334 -3.90 15.01 -9.41
C THR A 334 -4.50 14.35 -8.15
N ALA A 335 -5.53 14.95 -7.55
CA ALA A 335 -6.22 14.37 -6.38
C ALA A 335 -6.95 13.06 -6.74
N THR A 336 -7.64 12.99 -7.89
CA THR A 336 -8.32 11.77 -8.35
C THR A 336 -7.33 10.64 -8.64
N LYS A 337 -6.16 10.93 -9.23
CA LYS A 337 -5.08 9.94 -9.44
C LYS A 337 -4.57 9.40 -8.11
N ALA A 338 -4.35 10.27 -7.13
CA ALA A 338 -3.95 9.86 -5.78
C ALA A 338 -5.03 8.97 -5.11
N ALA A 339 -6.31 9.32 -5.22
CA ALA A 339 -7.41 8.52 -4.69
C ALA A 339 -7.50 7.14 -5.34
N ALA A 340 -7.33 7.07 -6.67
CA ALA A 340 -7.30 5.81 -7.41
C ALA A 340 -6.14 4.91 -6.96
N ASN A 341 -4.94 5.47 -6.79
CA ASN A 341 -3.77 4.73 -6.32
C ASN A 341 -3.99 4.14 -4.92
N PHE A 342 -4.53 4.93 -3.97
CA PHE A 342 -4.85 4.41 -2.64
C PHE A 342 -5.98 3.38 -2.65
N GLY A 343 -6.98 3.53 -3.54
CA GLY A 343 -8.04 2.53 -3.73
C GLY A 343 -7.49 1.19 -4.23
N LEU A 344 -6.56 1.20 -5.19
CA LEU A 344 -5.89 -0.01 -5.67
C LEU A 344 -5.05 -0.68 -4.56
N ALA A 345 -4.25 0.11 -3.83
CA ALA A 345 -3.44 -0.38 -2.72
C ALA A 345 -4.32 -1.00 -1.61
N GLN A 346 -5.45 -0.36 -1.28
CA GLN A 346 -6.40 -0.88 -0.31
C GLN A 346 -6.97 -2.24 -0.76
N ASN A 347 -7.44 -2.34 -2.01
CA ASN A 347 -7.96 -3.59 -2.56
C ASN A 347 -6.90 -4.72 -2.53
N GLN A 348 -5.63 -4.39 -2.83
CA GLN A 348 -4.53 -5.35 -2.75
C GLN A 348 -4.31 -5.86 -1.32
N ILE A 349 -4.29 -4.95 -0.33
CA ILE A 349 -4.14 -5.30 1.09
C ILE A 349 -5.31 -6.14 1.58
N GLU A 350 -6.55 -5.80 1.22
CA GLU A 350 -7.75 -6.55 1.60
C GLU A 350 -7.74 -7.96 1.02
N ASN A 351 -7.43 -8.11 -0.28
CA ASN A 351 -7.30 -9.40 -0.93
C ASN A 351 -6.22 -10.27 -0.26
N GLN A 352 -5.07 -9.69 0.06
CA GLN A 352 -3.99 -10.39 0.74
C GLN A 352 -4.39 -10.79 2.16
N THR A 353 -5.07 -9.92 2.90
CA THR A 353 -5.57 -10.20 4.26
C THR A 353 -6.54 -11.38 4.25
N ASN A 354 -7.47 -11.40 3.29
CA ASN A 354 -8.42 -12.50 3.12
C ASN A 354 -7.73 -13.83 2.76
N PHE A 355 -6.71 -13.78 1.90
CA PHE A 355 -5.92 -14.96 1.55
C PHE A 355 -5.17 -15.53 2.77
N ILE A 356 -4.49 -14.66 3.53
CA ILE A 356 -3.76 -15.04 4.74
C ILE A 356 -4.68 -15.60 5.81
N SER A 357 -5.87 -15.01 6.00
CA SER A 357 -6.85 -15.53 6.95
C SER A 357 -7.24 -16.97 6.58
N LYS A 358 -7.60 -17.22 5.31
CA LYS A 358 -7.93 -18.57 4.83
C LYS A 358 -6.75 -19.53 4.95
N LEU A 359 -5.53 -19.07 4.68
CA LEU A 359 -4.32 -19.86 4.86
C LEU A 359 -4.11 -20.23 6.34
N SER A 360 -4.28 -19.27 7.25
CA SER A 360 -4.22 -19.47 8.69
C SER A 360 -5.24 -20.52 9.15
N ASP A 361 -6.47 -20.44 8.66
CA ASP A 361 -7.55 -21.36 9.03
C ASP A 361 -7.25 -22.78 8.53
N ASN A 362 -6.79 -22.91 7.28
CA ASN A 362 -6.39 -24.20 6.70
C ASN A 362 -5.18 -24.81 7.44
N LEU A 363 -4.18 -24.01 7.79
CA LEU A 363 -3.04 -24.47 8.58
C LEU A 363 -3.46 -24.89 9.99
N THR A 364 -4.35 -24.13 10.63
CA THR A 364 -4.89 -24.47 11.96
C THR A 364 -5.66 -25.78 11.93
N SER A 365 -6.53 -25.98 10.92
CA SER A 365 -7.24 -27.24 10.71
C SER A 365 -6.28 -28.40 10.40
N GLY A 366 -5.26 -28.16 9.57
CA GLY A 366 -4.22 -29.14 9.25
C GLY A 366 -3.43 -29.57 10.50
N ILE A 367 -3.01 -28.62 11.34
CA ILE A 367 -2.36 -28.90 12.63
C ILE A 367 -3.29 -29.74 13.50
N GLY A 368 -4.56 -29.36 13.62
CA GLY A 368 -5.53 -30.08 14.43
C GLY A 368 -5.70 -31.54 13.98
N SER A 369 -5.82 -31.78 12.67
CA SER A 369 -5.90 -33.14 12.12
C SER A 369 -4.67 -34.01 12.40
N LEU A 370 -3.51 -33.39 12.63
CA LEU A 370 -2.26 -34.08 12.92
C LEU A 370 -2.05 -34.35 14.41
N VAL A 371 -2.57 -33.48 15.29
CA VAL A 371 -2.13 -33.41 16.69
C VAL A 371 -3.27 -33.50 17.70
N ASP A 372 -4.50 -33.18 17.32
CA ASP A 372 -5.63 -33.12 18.25
C ASP A 372 -6.11 -34.54 18.60
N ALA A 373 -6.54 -34.71 19.85
CA ALA A 373 -7.16 -35.94 20.30
C ALA A 373 -8.67 -35.89 20.13
N ASP A 374 -9.28 -37.02 19.77
CA ASP A 374 -10.73 -37.19 19.84
C ASP A 374 -11.13 -37.32 21.31
N MET A 375 -11.79 -36.28 21.84
CA MET A 375 -12.19 -36.21 23.24
C MET A 375 -13.27 -37.24 23.60
N GLU A 376 -14.07 -37.70 22.64
CA GLU A 376 -15.09 -38.72 22.87
C GLU A 376 -14.43 -40.10 23.03
N GLU A 377 -13.48 -40.44 22.15
CA GLU A 377 -12.70 -41.67 22.28
C GLU A 377 -11.84 -41.64 23.57
N ALA A 378 -11.17 -40.52 23.84
CA ALA A 378 -10.32 -40.36 25.01
C ALA A 378 -11.14 -40.48 26.31
N SER A 379 -12.35 -39.91 26.36
CA SER A 379 -13.24 -40.01 27.52
C SER A 379 -13.74 -41.44 27.74
N ALA A 380 -14.16 -42.13 26.67
CA ALA A 380 -14.54 -43.53 26.76
C ALA A 380 -13.38 -44.43 27.20
N ARG A 381 -12.17 -44.19 26.67
CA ARG A 381 -10.94 -44.89 27.06
C ARG A 381 -10.57 -44.61 28.51
N LEU A 382 -10.72 -43.38 28.99
CA LEU A 382 -10.44 -43.02 30.39
C LEU A 382 -11.33 -43.81 31.35
N GLN A 383 -12.63 -43.86 31.08
CA GLN A 383 -13.58 -44.62 31.89
C GLN A 383 -13.27 -46.12 31.86
N ALA A 384 -12.96 -46.68 30.68
CA ALA A 384 -12.56 -48.07 30.55
C ALA A 384 -11.29 -48.39 31.36
N LEU A 385 -10.27 -47.52 31.29
CA LEU A 385 -9.00 -47.68 32.02
C LEU A 385 -9.18 -47.54 33.54
N GLN A 386 -10.03 -46.62 34.01
CA GLN A 386 -10.38 -46.53 35.43
C GLN A 386 -11.05 -47.80 35.93
N THR A 387 -11.97 -48.37 35.13
CA THR A 387 -12.65 -49.63 35.46
C THR A 387 -11.65 -50.80 35.47
N GLN A 388 -10.75 -50.86 34.48
CA GLN A 388 -9.67 -51.85 34.42
C GLN A 388 -8.68 -51.70 35.58
N GLN A 389 -8.38 -50.49 36.04
CA GLN A 389 -7.51 -50.24 37.18
C GLN A 389 -8.13 -50.80 38.47
N GLN A 390 -9.43 -50.56 38.69
CA GLN A 390 -10.16 -51.13 39.83
C GLN A 390 -10.15 -52.66 39.79
N LEU A 391 -10.44 -53.27 38.62
CA LEU A 391 -10.38 -54.71 38.43
C LEU A 391 -8.96 -55.27 38.59
N GLY A 392 -7.93 -54.54 38.14
CA GLY A 392 -6.53 -54.90 38.28
C GLY A 392 -6.06 -54.89 39.74
N ILE A 393 -6.50 -53.93 40.55
CA ILE A 393 -6.26 -53.89 42.00
C ILE A 393 -6.95 -55.07 42.69
N GLN A 394 -8.19 -55.37 42.33
CA GLN A 394 -8.91 -56.54 42.85
C GLN A 394 -8.21 -57.85 42.46
N ALA A 395 -7.82 -58.02 41.19
CA ALA A 395 -7.09 -59.19 40.71
C ALA A 395 -5.73 -59.37 41.39
N LEU A 396 -5.01 -58.26 41.64
CA LEU A 396 -3.75 -58.27 42.40
C LEU A 396 -3.98 -58.67 43.87
N SER A 397 -5.04 -58.18 44.49
CA SER A 397 -5.45 -58.57 45.85
C SER A 397 -5.75 -60.07 45.94
N ILE A 398 -6.52 -60.60 44.98
CA ILE A 398 -6.83 -62.04 44.88
C ILE A 398 -5.54 -62.86 44.62
N ALA A 399 -4.68 -62.40 43.71
CA ALA A 399 -3.41 -63.06 43.42
C ALA A 399 -2.47 -63.08 44.65
N ASN A 400 -2.49 -62.04 45.48
CA ASN A 400 -1.73 -61.97 46.74
C ASN A 400 -2.30 -62.87 47.85
N GLN A 401 -3.58 -63.26 47.78
CA GLN A 401 -4.20 -64.19 48.74
C GLN A 401 -3.98 -65.68 48.39
N ALA A 402 -3.52 -65.99 47.17
CA ALA A 402 -3.28 -67.38 46.75
C ALA A 402 -2.24 -68.12 47.64
N PRO A 403 -1.10 -67.53 48.06
CA PRO A 403 -0.14 -68.21 48.94
C PRO A 403 -0.69 -68.51 50.35
N SER A 404 -1.62 -67.70 50.87
CA SER A 404 -2.22 -67.94 52.20
C SER A 404 -3.09 -69.20 52.24
N SER A 405 -3.72 -69.58 51.13
CA SER A 405 -4.49 -70.83 51.02
C SER A 405 -3.61 -72.09 51.10
N ILE A 406 -2.33 -71.96 50.76
CA ILE A 406 -1.33 -73.04 50.88
C ILE A 406 -0.84 -73.14 52.32
N LEU A 407 -0.66 -72.00 53.01
CA LEU A 407 -0.31 -71.98 54.43
C LEU A 407 -1.41 -72.59 55.33
N SER A 408 -2.69 -72.47 54.97
CA SER A 408 -3.78 -73.12 55.73
C SER A 408 -3.74 -74.65 55.63
N LEU A 409 -3.19 -75.23 54.56
CA LEU A 409 -3.01 -76.69 54.42
C LEU A 409 -1.90 -77.25 55.34
N PHE A 410 -0.99 -76.39 55.83
CA PHE A 410 0.05 -76.75 56.80
C PHE A 410 -0.31 -76.39 58.25
N ARG A 411 -1.50 -75.82 58.50
CA ARG A 411 -2.00 -75.44 59.83
C ARG A 411 -3.20 -76.30 60.28
N GLY A 412 -3.56 -77.34 59.54
CA GLY A 412 -4.62 -78.29 59.83
C GLY A 412 -4.09 -79.62 60.34
#